data_AF-A0A840PJ26-F1
#
_entry.id   AF-A0A840PJ26-F1
#
_cell.length_a   1.000
_cell.length_b   1.000
_cell.length_c   1.000
_cell.angle_alpha   90.00
_cell.angle_beta   90.00
_cell.angle_gamma   90.00
#
_symmetry.space_group_name_H-M   'P 1'
#
loop_
_entity.id
_entity.type
_entity.pdbx_description
1 polymer ?
#
loop_
_entity_poly.entity_id
_entity_poly.type
_entity_poly.pdbx_seq_one_letter_code
_entity_poly.pdbx_strand_id
1 'polypeptide(L)'
;MGARRDRSDEGPVMAVESLKWDPYGCRSPRPRVVDFATVGAAELELMSEGGEYFIRLTPSNGGTALESKRGLSAEVRQVWRDLTGRL
;
A
#
# COMPACT_ATOMS: atom_id res chain seq x y z
N MET A 1 30.99 12.20 -60.05
CA MET A 1 31.23 13.02 -58.84
C MET A 1 29.90 13.16 -58.12
N GLY A 2 29.82 12.79 -56.84
CA GLY A 2 28.63 13.00 -55.99
C GLY A 2 27.99 11.74 -55.42
N ALA A 3 28.53 11.24 -54.30
CA ALA A 3 27.85 10.28 -53.43
C ALA A 3 26.88 11.00 -52.49
N ARG A 4 25.69 10.45 -52.21
CA ARG A 4 24.94 10.65 -50.96
C ARG A 4 24.12 9.40 -50.61
N ARG A 5 24.33 8.92 -49.38
CA ARG A 5 23.57 7.89 -48.65
C ARG A 5 22.28 8.51 -48.10
N ASP A 6 21.22 7.72 -47.94
CA ASP A 6 20.34 7.67 -46.74
C ASP A 6 19.25 6.60 -46.99
N ARG A 7 19.28 5.44 -46.32
CA ARG A 7 18.80 5.11 -44.96
C ARG A 7 17.27 5.09 -44.86
N SER A 8 16.72 3.88 -44.66
CA SER A 8 15.50 3.50 -43.92
C SER A 8 15.31 2.01 -44.25
N ASP A 9 15.97 1.06 -43.59
CA ASP A 9 15.77 0.64 -42.19
C ASP A 9 14.28 0.54 -41.82
N GLU A 10 13.52 -0.24 -42.60
CA GLU A 10 12.24 -0.78 -42.16
C GLU A 10 12.52 -1.92 -41.16
N GLY A 11 12.96 -1.53 -39.97
CA GLY A 11 12.98 -2.42 -38.81
C GLY A 11 11.55 -2.90 -38.49
N PRO A 12 11.39 -4.08 -37.88
CA PRO A 12 10.08 -4.63 -37.57
C PRO A 12 9.33 -3.66 -36.67
N VAL A 13 8.18 -3.18 -37.15
CA VAL A 13 7.25 -2.39 -36.35
C VAL A 13 6.78 -3.30 -35.21
N MET A 14 7.37 -3.14 -34.03
CA MET A 14 6.91 -3.81 -32.83
C MET A 14 5.49 -3.33 -32.59
N ALA A 15 4.52 -4.21 -32.87
CA ALA A 15 3.13 -3.99 -32.51
C ALA A 15 3.10 -3.77 -30.99
N VAL A 16 2.89 -2.52 -30.58
CA VAL A 16 2.54 -2.23 -29.19
C VAL A 16 1.14 -2.77 -29.02
N GLU A 17 1.06 -4.05 -28.60
CA GLU A 17 -0.16 -4.64 -28.10
C GLU A 17 -0.74 -3.63 -27.12
N SER A 18 -1.94 -3.16 -27.45
CA SER A 18 -2.60 -2.11 -26.71
C SER A 18 -2.71 -2.56 -25.25
N LEU A 19 -1.91 -1.97 -24.36
CA LEU A 19 -2.13 -2.04 -22.93
C LEU A 19 -3.53 -1.49 -22.70
N LYS A 20 -4.50 -2.41 -22.59
CA LYS A 20 -5.83 -2.09 -22.10
C LYS A 20 -5.63 -1.72 -20.64
N TRP A 21 -5.49 -0.42 -20.38
CA TRP A 21 -5.59 0.12 -19.05
C TRP A 21 -6.97 -0.25 -18.54
N ASP A 22 -7.02 -1.08 -17.50
CA ASP A 22 -8.28 -1.34 -16.80
C ASP A 22 -8.86 0.00 -16.35
N PRO A 23 -10.16 0.25 -16.56
CA PRO A 23 -10.78 1.46 -16.07
C PRO A 23 -10.52 1.55 -14.56
N TYR A 24 -10.12 2.74 -14.10
CA TYR A 24 -9.91 3.02 -12.69
C TYR A 24 -11.24 2.81 -11.95
N GLY A 25 -11.47 1.59 -11.47
CA GLY A 25 -12.48 1.34 -10.46
C GLY A 25 -11.96 1.96 -9.19
N CYS A 26 -12.69 2.92 -8.61
CA CYS A 26 -12.52 3.30 -7.21
C CYS A 26 -12.68 2.02 -6.38
N ARG A 27 -11.58 1.29 -6.17
CA ARG A 27 -11.54 0.17 -5.25
C ARG A 27 -11.84 0.81 -3.90
N SER A 28 -12.93 0.40 -3.25
CA SER A 28 -13.20 0.76 -1.86
C SER A 28 -11.88 0.76 -1.10
N PRO A 29 -11.56 1.81 -0.33
CA PRO A 29 -10.24 1.92 0.26
C PRO A 29 -9.96 0.62 1.00
N ARG A 30 -8.92 -0.11 0.58
CA ARG A 30 -8.54 -1.34 1.30
C ARG A 30 -7.71 -0.93 2.50
N PRO A 31 -7.90 -1.56 3.67
CA PRO A 31 -6.98 -1.38 4.78
C PRO A 31 -5.55 -1.65 4.34
N ARG A 32 -4.63 -0.76 4.70
CA ARG A 32 -3.19 -0.92 4.47
C ARG A 32 -2.46 -0.82 5.80
N VAL A 33 -1.50 -1.71 6.03
CA VAL A 33 -0.57 -1.61 7.15
C VAL A 33 0.36 -0.42 6.88
N VAL A 34 0.40 0.53 7.80
CA VAL A 34 1.30 1.70 7.77
C VAL A 34 2.47 1.54 8.72
N ASP A 35 2.29 0.81 9.81
CA ASP A 35 3.36 0.41 10.74
C ASP A 35 3.00 -0.92 11.42
N PHE A 36 4.01 -1.63 11.92
CA PHE A 36 3.87 -2.94 12.55
C PHE A 36 4.77 -3.04 13.78
N ALA A 37 4.23 -3.56 14.88
CA ALA A 37 4.97 -3.83 16.10
C ALA A 37 4.55 -5.15 16.73
N THR A 38 5.48 -5.77 17.45
CA THR A 38 5.19 -6.92 18.30
C THR A 38 5.36 -6.47 19.75
N VAL A 39 4.32 -6.67 20.57
CA VAL A 39 4.31 -6.30 21.99
C VAL A 39 3.87 -7.50 22.79
N GLY A 40 4.78 -8.06 23.58
CA GLY A 40 4.54 -9.31 24.32
C GLY A 40 4.20 -10.47 23.37
N ALA A 41 3.04 -11.08 23.58
CA ALA A 41 2.51 -12.18 22.75
C ALA A 41 1.39 -11.71 21.80
N ALA A 42 1.50 -10.48 21.29
CA ALA A 42 0.56 -9.91 20.33
C ALA A 42 1.31 -9.16 19.22
N GLU A 43 0.74 -9.26 18.02
CA GLU A 43 1.12 -8.46 16.87
C GLU A 43 0.16 -7.28 16.75
N LEU A 44 0.71 -6.09 16.55
CA LEU A 44 -0.01 -4.85 16.40
C LEU A 44 0.28 -4.29 15.01
N GLU A 45 -0.76 -3.86 14.32
CA GLU A 45 -0.67 -3.20 13.03
C GLU A 45 -1.39 -1.86 13.10
N LEU A 46 -0.67 -0.78 12.77
CA LEU A 46 -1.30 0.50 12.48
C LEU A 46 -1.85 0.40 11.06
N MET A 47 -3.14 0.65 10.90
CA MET A 47 -3.86 0.51 9.65
C MET A 47 -4.35 1.88 9.15
N SER A 48 -4.38 2.05 7.83
CA SER A 48 -5.04 3.19 7.16
C SER A 48 -6.06 2.70 6.15
N GLU A 49 -7.26 3.27 6.20
CA GLU A 49 -8.35 2.97 5.27
C GLU A 49 -9.17 4.24 5.04
N GLY A 50 -9.30 4.70 3.79
CA GLY A 50 -10.19 5.80 3.44
C GLY A 50 -9.86 7.15 4.09
N GLY A 51 -8.61 7.35 4.53
CA GLY A 51 -8.18 8.56 5.24
C GLY A 51 -8.31 8.46 6.77
N GLU A 52 -8.92 7.40 7.28
CA GLU A 52 -8.96 7.09 8.70
C GLU A 52 -7.81 6.15 9.09
N TYR A 53 -7.49 6.15 10.38
CA TYR A 53 -6.50 5.26 10.98
C TYR A 53 -7.16 4.44 12.10
N PHE A 54 -6.66 3.23 12.32
CA PHE A 54 -7.04 2.35 13.42
C PHE A 54 -5.92 1.36 13.71
N ILE A 55 -5.99 0.68 14.85
CA ILE A 55 -5.00 -0.31 15.27
C ILE A 55 -5.67 -1.68 15.25
N ARG A 56 -5.02 -2.66 14.61
CA ARG A 56 -5.40 -4.07 14.66
C ARG A 56 -4.44 -4.81 15.59
N LEU A 57 -4.99 -5.60 16.52
CA LEU A 57 -4.25 -6.47 17.41
C LEU A 57 -4.56 -7.92 17.05
N THR A 58 -3.53 -8.69 16.73
CA THR A 58 -3.60 -10.12 16.46
C THR A 58 -2.91 -10.88 17.59
N PRO A 59 -3.64 -11.62 18.45
CA PRO A 59 -3.04 -12.43 19.49
C PRO A 59 -2.18 -13.56 18.91
N SER A 60 -0.97 -13.77 19.42
CA SER A 60 -0.08 -14.84 18.93
C SER A 60 -0.59 -16.25 19.24
N ASN A 61 -1.62 -16.40 20.09
CA ASN A 61 -2.26 -17.68 20.38
C ASN A 61 -3.33 -18.09 19.32
N GLY A 62 -3.42 -17.36 18.20
CA GLY A 62 -4.42 -17.62 17.16
C GLY A 62 -5.83 -17.16 17.52
N GLY A 63 -5.96 -16.30 18.53
CA GLY A 63 -7.23 -15.66 18.89
C GLY A 63 -7.75 -14.74 17.80
N THR A 64 -9.02 -14.35 17.92
CA THR A 64 -9.65 -13.39 17.00
C THR A 64 -8.95 -12.04 17.07
N ALA A 65 -8.64 -11.47 15.90
CA ALA A 65 -8.08 -10.14 15.82
C ALA A 65 -9.08 -9.09 16.34
N LEU A 66 -8.57 -8.11 17.08
CA LEU A 66 -9.34 -7.00 17.64
C LEU A 66 -8.96 -5.71 16.93
N GLU A 67 -9.92 -4.83 16.72
CA GLU A 67 -9.70 -3.52 16.11
C GLU A 67 -10.07 -2.40 17.09
N SER A 68 -9.26 -1.35 17.11
CA SER A 68 -9.61 -0.11 17.79
C SER A 68 -10.73 0.63 17.06
N LYS A 69 -11.28 1.66 17.72
CA LYS A 69 -12.10 2.65 17.02
C LYS A 69 -11.26 3.32 15.91
N ARG A 70 -11.92 3.65 14.80
CA ARG A 70 -11.36 4.45 13.69
C ARG A 70 -11.37 5.93 14.06
N GLY A 71 -10.35 6.65 13.63
CA GLY A 71 -10.25 8.07 13.96
C GLY A 71 -9.13 8.80 13.23
N LEU A 72 -8.92 10.04 13.68
CA LEU A 72 -7.89 10.93 13.15
C LEU A 72 -6.50 10.39 13.42
N SER A 73 -5.59 10.57 12.45
CA SER A 73 -4.23 10.05 12.51
C SER A 73 -3.47 10.47 13.78
N ALA A 74 -3.66 11.71 14.25
CA ALA A 74 -2.93 12.23 15.41
C ALA A 74 -3.27 11.49 16.71
N GLU A 75 -4.55 11.22 16.96
CA GLU A 75 -5.02 10.48 18.14
C GLU A 75 -4.54 9.03 18.08
N VAL A 76 -4.73 8.37 16.93
CA VAL A 76 -4.33 6.98 16.74
C VAL A 76 -2.81 6.82 16.85
N ARG A 77 -2.02 7.79 16.35
CA ARG A 77 -0.58 7.80 16.53
C ARG A 77 -0.18 7.95 18.00
N GLN A 78 -0.88 8.75 18.81
CA GLN A 78 -0.58 8.81 20.24
C GLN A 78 -0.80 7.45 20.89
N VAL A 79 -1.95 6.81 20.65
CA VAL A 79 -2.24 5.47 21.17
C VAL A 79 -1.21 4.44 20.68
N TRP A 80 -0.81 4.50 19.41
CA TRP A 80 0.22 3.64 18.85
C TRP A 80 1.55 3.78 19.58
N ARG A 81 1.98 5.02 19.85
CA ARG A 81 3.20 5.31 20.60
C ARG A 81 3.11 4.79 22.04
N ASP A 82 1.97 4.99 22.69
CA ASP A 82 1.74 4.52 24.06
C ASP A 82 1.77 2.99 24.15
N LEU A 83 1.26 2.28 23.14
CA LEU A 83 1.27 0.82 23.07
C LEU A 83 2.64 0.23 22.72
N THR A 84 3.39 0.87 21.81
CA THR A 84 4.59 0.27 21.19
C THR A 84 5.90 0.88 21.67
N GLY A 85 5.87 2.06 22.30
CA GLY A 85 7.06 2.82 22.69
C GLY A 85 7.86 3.42 21.51
N ARG A 86 7.32 3.40 20.29
CA ARG A 86 7.98 3.92 19.08
C ARG A 86 7.64 5.40 18.87
N LEU A 87 8.45 6.14 18.10
CA LEU A 87 8.25 7.56 17.74
C LEU A 87 7.81 7.70 16.28
#